data_AF-U5CYE6-F1
#
_entry.id   AF-U5CYE6-F1
#
_cell.length_a   1.000
_cell.length_b   1.000
_cell.length_c   1.000
_cell.angle_alpha   90.00
_cell.angle_beta   90.00
_cell.angle_gamma   90.00
#
_symmetry.space_group_name_H-M   'P 1'
#
loop_
_entity.id
_entity.type
_entity.pdbx_description
1 polymer ?
#
loop_
_entity_poly.entity_id
_entity_poly.type
_entity_poly.pdbx_seq_one_letter_code
_entity_poly.pdbx_strand_id
1 'polypeptide(L)'
;MTLVDKESSVASIIGICYGRNGDDLPTPDKAVQLIQGHSIKYVRIYDSNIQVLKAFANTGIELMIGIPNADLLAFSQYQSNADTWVKNNILPYYPSTKITYITVGAEVTESPVNVSSLVVPAMTNVHNALRKAGLNKRIKISTTHSLGVLSRSFPPSAGAFDPKFASFIKPLLEFLVENQSPFMVDLYPYYAYKDSPTNVTLDYALFNSTSSAVIDQNTGLIYTNMFDAQIDALYFALTAVNFNTIRVMVTESGWPNKGSSKETAATPDNAQTYNTNLIRHVINDTGTPLKPGEEIDVYIFSLFNENRKPGLDSERNWGVFYPGQTSVYNLDFSGREGGLVVNVSAGGGNGSWCIASPNASERDLKNALDWACGSGNVDCSAIQPSQACFQPDTLASHASYAFNSYYQQNGASTIACDFGGTGMITTKNPSYDNCLYQSTGGYPASNSTAATQSSSAISYAPTPFGIWALILEIDGKVSSEESSLATHIMVTNGLGCVLDLCIFAWFQRVYVNDAGSQVSRNASLYGLHKLFSHLWIRISGIYGIYTF
;
A
#
# COMPACT_ATOMS: atom_id res chain seq x y z
N MET A 1 13.06 -14.15 31.08
CA MET A 1 12.32 -13.20 30.22
C MET A 1 12.56 -13.65 28.79
N THR A 2 11.62 -14.38 28.22
CA THR A 2 11.78 -14.96 26.87
C THR A 2 11.59 -13.84 25.85
N LEU A 3 12.53 -13.68 24.93
CA LEU A 3 12.30 -12.84 23.76
C LEU A 3 11.26 -13.57 22.90
N VAL A 4 10.10 -12.92 22.72
CA VAL A 4 9.15 -13.34 21.69
C VAL A 4 9.70 -12.78 20.38
N ASP A 5 10.00 -13.66 19.43
CA ASP A 5 10.40 -13.24 18.08
C ASP A 5 9.29 -12.34 17.53
N LYS A 6 9.64 -11.09 17.21
CA LYS A 6 8.70 -10.14 16.63
C LYS A 6 8.41 -10.57 15.20
N GLU A 7 7.32 -11.33 15.05
CA GLU A 7 6.77 -11.72 13.75
C GLU A 7 6.72 -10.49 12.83
N SER A 8 7.17 -10.65 11.59
CA SER A 8 7.37 -9.52 10.69
C SER A 8 6.03 -8.85 10.41
N SER A 9 5.84 -7.64 10.96
CA SER A 9 4.75 -6.75 10.57
C SER A 9 4.76 -6.65 9.04
N VAL A 10 3.61 -6.92 8.42
CA VAL A 10 3.50 -7.19 6.98
C VAL A 10 3.60 -5.89 6.17
N ALA A 11 3.23 -4.77 6.80
CA ALA A 11 3.14 -3.41 6.27
C ALA A 11 2.05 -3.24 5.21
N SER A 12 1.37 -2.08 5.28
CA SER A 12 0.27 -1.72 4.39
C SER A 12 0.65 -1.77 2.91
N ILE A 13 -0.26 -2.28 2.09
CA ILE A 13 -0.10 -2.34 0.63
C ILE A 13 -0.65 -1.07 -0.03
N ILE A 14 0.15 -0.48 -0.94
CA ILE A 14 -0.38 0.34 -2.04
C ILE A 14 -0.34 -0.49 -3.34
N GLY A 15 -1.49 -0.65 -3.97
CA GLY A 15 -1.66 -1.18 -5.32
C GLY A 15 -2.33 -0.18 -6.27
N ILE A 16 -2.65 -0.64 -7.49
CA ILE A 16 -3.39 0.16 -8.48
C ILE A 16 -4.42 -0.65 -9.25
N CYS A 17 -5.52 -0.03 -9.67
CA CYS A 17 -6.54 -0.65 -10.50
C CYS A 17 -6.19 -0.50 -11.99
N TYR A 18 -5.90 -1.61 -12.67
CA TYR A 18 -5.74 -1.64 -14.12
C TYR A 18 -7.12 -1.79 -14.80
N GLY A 19 -7.86 -0.69 -14.77
CA GLY A 19 -9.05 -0.48 -15.59
C GLY A 19 -8.74 -0.59 -17.09
N ARG A 20 -9.72 -1.05 -17.87
CA ARG A 20 -9.60 -1.37 -19.31
C ARG A 20 -10.82 -0.98 -20.14
N ASN A 21 -11.70 -0.12 -19.62
CA ASN A 21 -12.87 0.38 -20.34
C ASN A 21 -12.50 1.58 -21.23
N GLY A 22 -11.70 1.32 -22.27
CA GLY A 22 -11.33 2.28 -23.30
C GLY A 22 -10.85 1.60 -24.59
N ASP A 23 -10.62 2.37 -25.65
CA ASP A 23 -10.11 1.89 -26.95
C ASP A 23 -8.79 2.52 -27.41
N ASP A 24 -8.28 3.50 -26.67
CA ASP A 24 -6.97 4.15 -26.83
C ASP A 24 -5.88 3.55 -25.92
N LEU A 25 -6.25 2.60 -25.06
CA LEU A 25 -5.41 2.02 -24.01
C LEU A 25 -4.24 1.17 -24.55
N PRO A 26 -3.09 1.15 -23.86
CA PRO A 26 -1.93 0.35 -24.27
C PRO A 26 -2.17 -1.16 -24.05
N THR A 27 -1.40 -1.98 -24.78
CA THR A 27 -1.46 -3.45 -24.65
C THR A 27 -1.06 -3.89 -23.23
N PRO A 28 -1.52 -5.07 -22.76
CA PRO A 28 -1.19 -5.55 -21.42
C PRO A 28 0.31 -5.60 -21.10
N ASP A 29 1.15 -5.99 -22.07
CA ASP A 29 2.61 -6.03 -21.90
C ASP A 29 3.22 -4.63 -21.66
N LYS A 30 2.67 -3.61 -22.33
CA LYS A 30 3.07 -2.20 -22.14
C LYS A 30 2.58 -1.66 -20.79
N ALA A 31 1.35 -1.98 -20.41
CA ALA A 31 0.83 -1.65 -19.08
C ALA A 31 1.70 -2.28 -17.97
N VAL A 32 2.08 -3.55 -18.11
CA VAL A 32 3.01 -4.24 -17.19
C VAL A 32 4.37 -3.54 -17.13
N GLN A 33 4.97 -3.18 -18.27
CA GLN A 33 6.24 -2.43 -18.30
C GLN A 33 6.13 -1.08 -17.57
N LEU A 34 5.01 -0.36 -17.72
CA LEU A 34 4.75 0.90 -17.02
C LEU A 34 4.59 0.70 -15.51
N ILE A 35 3.84 -0.34 -15.09
CA ILE A 35 3.61 -0.72 -13.69
C ILE A 35 4.95 -1.11 -13.01
N GLN A 36 5.77 -1.95 -13.66
CA GLN A 36 7.10 -2.31 -13.18
C GLN A 36 8.05 -1.11 -13.12
N GLY A 37 8.01 -0.21 -14.11
CA GLY A 37 8.81 1.01 -14.14
C GLY A 37 8.54 1.96 -12.96
N HIS A 38 7.32 1.94 -12.41
CA HIS A 38 6.92 2.70 -11.22
C HIS A 38 7.01 1.89 -9.91
N SER A 39 7.67 0.72 -9.93
CA SER A 39 7.84 -0.18 -8.78
C SER A 39 6.53 -0.66 -8.12
N ILE A 40 5.41 -0.61 -8.84
CA ILE A 40 4.10 -1.02 -8.35
C ILE A 40 4.05 -2.56 -8.27
N LYS A 41 3.70 -3.10 -7.09
CA LYS A 41 3.78 -4.54 -6.79
C LYS A 41 2.42 -5.24 -6.70
N TYR A 42 1.32 -4.50 -6.71
CA TYR A 42 -0.02 -5.03 -6.48
C TYR A 42 -1.00 -4.38 -7.47
N VAL A 43 -1.78 -5.18 -8.19
CA VAL A 43 -2.71 -4.71 -9.22
C VAL A 43 -4.07 -5.38 -9.08
N ARG A 44 -5.16 -4.60 -9.24
CA ARG A 44 -6.53 -5.12 -9.42
C ARG A 44 -6.93 -5.08 -10.88
N ILE A 45 -7.53 -6.16 -11.37
CA ILE A 45 -8.29 -6.21 -12.63
C ILE A 45 -9.70 -6.76 -12.40
N TYR A 46 -10.62 -6.38 -13.29
CA TYR A 46 -12.07 -6.59 -13.16
C TYR A 46 -12.58 -7.87 -13.83
N ASP A 47 -11.69 -8.66 -14.43
CA ASP A 47 -11.98 -9.88 -15.17
C ASP A 47 -10.85 -10.91 -15.00
N SER A 48 -10.97 -12.05 -15.69
CA SER A 48 -9.89 -13.04 -15.84
C SER A 48 -9.33 -13.06 -17.28
N ASN A 49 -9.03 -11.89 -17.87
CA ASN A 49 -8.58 -11.79 -19.26
C ASN A 49 -7.23 -12.47 -19.51
N ILE A 50 -7.23 -13.48 -20.38
CA ILE A 50 -6.06 -14.33 -20.70
C ILE A 50 -4.84 -13.56 -21.23
N GLN A 51 -5.02 -12.45 -21.96
CA GLN A 51 -3.89 -11.65 -22.44
C GLN A 51 -3.21 -10.91 -21.28
N VAL A 52 -4.00 -10.39 -20.33
CA VAL A 52 -3.47 -9.75 -19.11
C VAL A 52 -2.84 -10.79 -18.20
N LEU A 53 -3.49 -11.93 -17.97
CA LEU A 53 -2.92 -13.02 -17.18
C LEU A 53 -1.57 -13.49 -17.73
N LYS A 54 -1.39 -13.52 -19.06
CA LYS A 54 -0.10 -13.82 -19.70
C LYS A 54 0.93 -12.71 -19.54
N ALA A 55 0.56 -11.45 -19.74
CA ALA A 55 1.49 -10.32 -19.60
C ALA A 55 2.03 -10.17 -18.17
N PHE A 56 1.23 -10.54 -17.16
CA PHE A 56 1.65 -10.53 -15.75
C PHE A 56 2.51 -11.75 -15.35
N ALA A 57 2.73 -12.73 -16.23
CA ALA A 57 3.49 -13.93 -15.90
C ALA A 57 4.98 -13.63 -15.64
N ASN A 58 5.51 -14.17 -14.53
CA ASN A 58 6.88 -14.02 -14.05
C ASN A 58 7.31 -12.57 -13.70
N THR A 59 6.36 -11.63 -13.62
CA THR A 59 6.62 -10.22 -13.27
C THR A 59 6.91 -9.98 -11.79
N GLY A 60 6.51 -10.92 -10.92
CA GLY A 60 6.52 -10.79 -9.47
C GLY A 60 5.35 -9.97 -8.88
N ILE A 61 4.56 -9.30 -9.72
CA ILE A 61 3.42 -8.45 -9.33
C ILE A 61 2.27 -9.33 -8.85
N GLU A 62 1.70 -8.98 -7.71
CA GLU A 62 0.47 -9.60 -7.20
C GLU A 62 -0.76 -9.11 -7.94
N LEU A 63 -1.63 -10.05 -8.30
CA LEU A 63 -2.82 -9.78 -9.08
C LEU A 63 -4.10 -10.18 -8.32
N MET A 64 -4.95 -9.19 -8.08
CA MET A 64 -6.35 -9.36 -7.73
C MET A 64 -7.17 -9.40 -9.02
N ILE A 65 -8.02 -10.41 -9.19
CA ILE A 65 -8.83 -10.60 -10.41
C ILE A 65 -10.34 -10.62 -10.08
N GLY A 66 -11.16 -10.22 -11.05
CA GLY A 66 -12.61 -10.17 -10.89
C GLY A 66 -13.35 -11.31 -11.60
N ILE A 67 -14.46 -11.74 -10.99
CA ILE A 67 -15.58 -12.42 -11.67
C ILE A 67 -16.70 -11.37 -11.81
N PRO A 68 -17.04 -10.93 -13.05
CA PRO A 68 -18.05 -9.90 -13.28
C PRO A 68 -19.45 -10.24 -12.76
N ASN A 69 -20.25 -9.20 -12.47
CA ASN A 69 -21.64 -9.34 -12.02
C ASN A 69 -22.53 -10.17 -12.98
N ALA A 70 -22.21 -10.17 -14.28
CA ALA A 70 -22.92 -10.98 -15.29
C ALA A 70 -22.73 -12.50 -15.09
N ASP A 71 -21.59 -12.93 -14.56
CA ASP A 71 -21.27 -14.35 -14.39
C ASP A 71 -21.82 -14.95 -13.07
N LEU A 72 -22.21 -14.10 -12.11
CA LEU A 72 -22.69 -14.52 -10.78
C LEU A 72 -23.79 -15.59 -10.84
N LEU A 73 -24.69 -15.52 -11.83
CA LEU A 73 -25.75 -16.52 -11.98
C LEU A 73 -25.20 -17.91 -12.37
N ALA A 74 -24.25 -17.96 -13.29
CA ALA A 74 -23.62 -19.22 -13.71
C ALA A 74 -22.76 -19.82 -12.59
N PHE A 75 -22.05 -18.99 -11.82
CA PHE A 75 -21.20 -19.43 -10.72
C PHE A 75 -21.97 -19.81 -9.45
N SER A 76 -23.12 -19.18 -9.18
CA SER A 76 -23.97 -19.51 -8.03
C SER A 76 -24.75 -20.82 -8.21
N GLN A 77 -25.22 -21.12 -9.42
CA GLN A 77 -26.05 -22.30 -9.68
C GLN A 77 -25.29 -23.63 -9.66
N TYR A 78 -24.09 -23.68 -10.27
CA TYR A 78 -23.41 -24.97 -10.52
C TYR A 78 -21.92 -24.95 -10.19
N GLN A 79 -21.51 -25.79 -9.24
CA GLN A 79 -20.11 -26.02 -8.86
C GLN A 79 -19.20 -26.37 -10.06
N SER A 80 -19.73 -27.06 -11.07
CA SER A 80 -19.00 -27.40 -12.30
C SER A 80 -18.52 -26.19 -13.09
N ASN A 81 -19.22 -25.05 -12.99
CA ASN A 81 -18.87 -23.82 -13.70
C ASN A 81 -17.66 -23.16 -13.03
N ALA A 82 -17.65 -23.08 -11.70
CA ALA A 82 -16.50 -22.63 -10.92
C ALA A 82 -15.28 -23.57 -11.08
N ASP A 83 -15.50 -24.89 -11.06
CA ASP A 83 -14.45 -25.90 -11.31
C ASP A 83 -13.81 -25.70 -12.69
N THR A 84 -14.64 -25.50 -13.72
CA THR A 84 -14.19 -25.27 -15.11
C THR A 84 -13.48 -23.93 -15.27
N TRP A 85 -13.97 -22.87 -14.62
CA TRP A 85 -13.33 -21.56 -14.66
C TRP A 85 -11.97 -21.57 -13.97
N VAL A 86 -11.83 -22.20 -12.79
CA VAL A 86 -10.52 -22.36 -12.13
C VAL A 86 -9.56 -23.15 -13.03
N LYS A 87 -10.03 -24.27 -13.61
CA LYS A 87 -9.25 -25.11 -14.52
C LYS A 87 -8.73 -24.35 -15.76
N ASN A 88 -9.53 -23.46 -16.32
CA ASN A 88 -9.23 -22.80 -17.60
C ASN A 88 -8.57 -21.42 -17.45
N ASN A 89 -8.86 -20.69 -16.36
CA ASN A 89 -8.46 -19.29 -16.18
C ASN A 89 -7.50 -19.05 -15.01
N ILE A 90 -7.28 -20.05 -14.14
CA ILE A 90 -6.34 -19.94 -13.00
C ILE A 90 -5.17 -20.91 -13.16
N LEU A 91 -5.46 -22.21 -13.27
CA LEU A 91 -4.42 -23.26 -13.31
C LEU A 91 -3.39 -23.12 -14.46
N PRO A 92 -3.72 -22.61 -15.66
CA PRO A 92 -2.73 -22.46 -16.73
C PRO A 92 -1.78 -21.26 -16.55
N TYR A 93 -2.04 -20.39 -15.57
CA TYR A 93 -1.32 -19.13 -15.35
C TYR A 93 -0.71 -19.03 -13.95
N TYR A 94 -1.22 -19.78 -12.96
CA TYR A 94 -0.63 -19.87 -11.63
C TYR A 94 0.43 -20.99 -11.57
N PRO A 95 1.63 -20.79 -10.97
CA PRO A 95 2.04 -19.66 -10.14
C PRO A 95 2.86 -18.57 -10.85
N SER A 96 3.11 -18.66 -12.16
CA SER A 96 3.91 -17.64 -12.87
C SER A 96 3.25 -16.27 -12.81
N THR A 97 1.94 -16.21 -12.97
CA THR A 97 1.09 -15.05 -12.65
C THR A 97 0.64 -15.17 -11.20
N LYS A 98 1.13 -14.27 -10.35
CA LYS A 98 0.97 -14.32 -8.89
C LYS A 98 -0.41 -13.80 -8.46
N ILE A 99 -1.47 -14.55 -8.81
CA ILE A 99 -2.83 -14.28 -8.37
C ILE A 99 -2.89 -14.50 -6.84
N THR A 100 -3.40 -13.53 -6.08
CA THR A 100 -3.53 -13.61 -4.61
C THR A 100 -4.95 -13.34 -4.10
N TYR A 101 -5.79 -12.66 -4.88
CA TYR A 101 -7.19 -12.39 -4.55
C TYR A 101 -8.13 -12.60 -5.74
N ILE A 102 -9.35 -13.06 -5.47
CA ILE A 102 -10.48 -13.10 -6.41
C ILE A 102 -11.65 -12.32 -5.80
N THR A 103 -12.17 -11.33 -6.53
CA THR A 103 -13.42 -10.64 -6.20
C THR A 103 -14.58 -11.28 -6.97
N VAL A 104 -15.66 -11.63 -6.26
CA VAL A 104 -16.81 -12.35 -6.83
C VAL A 104 -17.99 -11.39 -6.92
N GLY A 105 -18.07 -10.68 -8.04
CA GLY A 105 -18.87 -9.48 -8.18
C GLY A 105 -18.16 -8.21 -7.69
N ALA A 106 -18.72 -7.08 -8.07
CA ALA A 106 -18.30 -5.74 -7.66
C ALA A 106 -19.54 -4.85 -7.49
N GLU A 107 -19.63 -4.13 -6.37
CA GLU A 107 -20.70 -3.18 -6.04
C GLU A 107 -22.13 -3.70 -6.31
N VAL A 108 -22.40 -4.98 -6.02
CA VAL A 108 -23.69 -5.65 -6.33
C VAL A 108 -24.91 -5.02 -5.66
N THR A 109 -24.68 -4.13 -4.68
CA THR A 109 -25.67 -3.32 -3.96
C THR A 109 -26.14 -2.09 -4.75
N GLU A 110 -25.31 -1.56 -5.66
CA GLU A 110 -25.65 -0.45 -6.57
C GLU A 110 -26.24 -0.93 -7.90
N SER A 111 -26.13 -2.24 -8.19
CA SER A 111 -26.65 -2.84 -9.41
C SER A 111 -28.18 -2.64 -9.53
N PRO A 112 -28.69 -2.07 -10.64
CA PRO A 112 -30.13 -1.87 -10.85
C PRO A 112 -30.91 -3.19 -10.95
N VAL A 113 -30.22 -4.31 -11.17
CA VAL A 113 -30.74 -5.66 -10.96
C VAL A 113 -30.09 -6.21 -9.70
N ASN A 114 -30.88 -6.45 -8.65
CA ASN A 114 -30.36 -6.97 -7.39
C ASN A 114 -29.89 -8.43 -7.54
N VAL A 115 -28.57 -8.60 -7.70
CA VAL A 115 -27.87 -9.90 -7.83
C VAL A 115 -27.14 -10.32 -6.55
N SER A 116 -27.29 -9.57 -5.45
CA SER A 116 -26.55 -9.78 -4.20
C SER A 116 -26.73 -11.19 -3.60
N SER A 117 -27.91 -11.79 -3.74
CA SER A 117 -28.22 -13.16 -3.30
C SER A 117 -27.44 -14.25 -4.05
N LEU A 118 -26.86 -13.94 -5.21
CA LEU A 118 -26.04 -14.87 -6.00
C LEU A 118 -24.57 -14.90 -5.53
N VAL A 119 -24.11 -13.85 -4.84
CA VAL A 119 -22.69 -13.66 -4.53
C VAL A 119 -22.15 -14.72 -3.57
N VAL A 120 -22.76 -14.92 -2.40
CA VAL A 120 -22.24 -15.88 -1.40
C VAL A 120 -22.25 -17.33 -1.92
N PRO A 121 -23.28 -17.82 -2.66
CA PRO A 121 -23.21 -19.10 -3.34
C PRO A 121 -22.11 -19.17 -4.41
N ALA A 122 -21.89 -18.11 -5.20
CA ALA A 122 -20.80 -18.05 -6.17
C ALA A 122 -19.42 -18.10 -5.49
N MET A 123 -19.21 -17.32 -4.42
CA MET A 123 -17.99 -17.35 -3.59
C MET A 123 -17.73 -18.74 -3.02
N THR A 124 -18.77 -19.42 -2.54
CA THR A 124 -18.71 -20.80 -2.04
C THR A 124 -18.25 -21.77 -3.12
N ASN A 125 -18.82 -21.68 -4.34
CA ASN A 125 -18.44 -22.55 -5.45
C ASN A 125 -17.01 -22.26 -5.94
N VAL A 126 -16.57 -21.00 -6.01
CA VAL A 126 -15.18 -20.63 -6.35
C VAL A 126 -14.21 -21.12 -5.28
N HIS A 127 -14.54 -20.97 -3.99
CA HIS A 127 -13.70 -21.47 -2.89
C HIS A 127 -13.54 -22.99 -2.93
N ASN A 128 -14.63 -23.71 -3.18
CA ASN A 128 -14.60 -25.16 -3.39
C ASN A 128 -13.70 -25.55 -4.56
N ALA A 129 -13.73 -24.80 -5.67
CA ALA A 129 -12.87 -25.04 -6.84
C ALA A 129 -11.38 -24.78 -6.51
N LEU A 130 -11.06 -23.67 -5.83
CA LEU A 130 -9.70 -23.40 -5.33
C LEU A 130 -9.24 -24.47 -4.32
N ARG A 131 -10.13 -24.96 -3.45
CA ARG A 131 -9.85 -25.99 -2.45
C ARG A 131 -9.53 -27.33 -3.09
N LYS A 132 -10.26 -27.73 -4.14
CA LYS A 132 -9.93 -28.91 -4.99
C LYS A 132 -8.55 -28.77 -5.64
N ALA A 133 -8.16 -27.55 -6.02
CA ALA A 133 -6.85 -27.25 -6.60
C ALA A 133 -5.73 -27.03 -5.56
N GLY A 134 -6.01 -27.08 -4.25
CA GLY A 134 -5.04 -26.77 -3.18
C GLY A 134 -4.66 -25.29 -3.07
N LEU A 135 -5.35 -24.39 -3.80
CA LEU A 135 -5.02 -22.96 -3.89
C LEU A 135 -5.72 -22.08 -2.86
N ASN A 136 -6.73 -22.58 -2.12
CA ASN A 136 -7.52 -21.76 -1.19
C ASN A 136 -6.75 -21.19 0.02
N LYS A 137 -5.51 -21.65 0.27
CA LYS A 137 -4.57 -21.06 1.24
C LYS A 137 -3.63 -20.01 0.64
N ARG A 138 -3.66 -19.81 -0.68
CA ARG A 138 -2.80 -18.89 -1.45
C ARG A 138 -3.59 -17.79 -2.15
N ILE A 139 -4.80 -18.11 -2.60
CA ILE A 139 -5.73 -17.20 -3.26
C ILE A 139 -6.95 -17.04 -2.34
N LYS A 140 -7.18 -15.81 -1.86
CA LYS A 140 -8.32 -15.43 -1.03
C LYS A 140 -9.51 -14.99 -1.88
N ILE A 141 -10.72 -15.10 -1.34
CA ILE A 141 -11.98 -14.73 -2.02
C ILE A 141 -12.74 -13.72 -1.18
N SER A 142 -13.20 -12.63 -1.81
CA SER A 142 -14.14 -11.67 -1.24
C SER A 142 -15.07 -11.13 -2.35
N THR A 143 -15.81 -10.07 -2.07
CA THR A 143 -16.60 -9.27 -3.04
C THR A 143 -16.39 -7.80 -2.69
N THR A 144 -16.39 -6.89 -3.67
CA THR A 144 -16.25 -5.46 -3.39
C THR A 144 -17.60 -4.79 -3.18
N HIS A 145 -17.62 -3.76 -2.34
CA HIS A 145 -18.80 -3.00 -1.96
C HIS A 145 -18.60 -1.50 -2.17
N SER A 146 -19.66 -0.82 -2.61
CA SER A 146 -19.78 0.62 -2.43
C SER A 146 -19.92 0.96 -0.93
N LEU A 147 -19.69 2.22 -0.55
CA LEU A 147 -20.17 2.73 0.74
C LEU A 147 -21.71 2.78 0.85
N GLY A 148 -22.44 2.68 -0.28
CA GLY A 148 -23.91 2.57 -0.32
C GLY A 148 -24.48 1.27 0.30
N VAL A 149 -23.60 0.34 0.67
CA VAL A 149 -23.92 -0.79 1.57
C VAL A 149 -24.35 -0.33 2.98
N LEU A 150 -24.01 0.90 3.38
CA LEU A 150 -24.38 1.51 4.65
C LEU A 150 -25.68 2.32 4.54
N SER A 151 -26.54 2.25 5.55
CA SER A 151 -27.66 3.18 5.75
C SER A 151 -27.26 4.44 6.53
N ARG A 152 -26.14 4.38 7.26
CA ARG A 152 -25.54 5.51 7.98
C ARG A 152 -24.02 5.37 8.01
N SER A 153 -23.34 6.51 7.88
CA SER A 153 -21.87 6.64 8.00
C SER A 153 -21.44 7.90 8.76
N PHE A 154 -22.38 8.72 9.23
CA PHE A 154 -22.09 9.94 9.98
C PHE A 154 -22.93 10.04 11.27
N PRO A 155 -22.32 10.36 12.44
CA PRO A 155 -20.87 10.25 12.69
C PRO A 155 -20.39 8.79 12.48
N PRO A 156 -19.08 8.52 12.32
CA PRO A 156 -18.59 7.17 12.02
C PRO A 156 -19.09 6.09 13.00
N SER A 157 -19.18 6.42 14.29
CA SER A 157 -19.77 5.55 15.34
C SER A 157 -21.23 5.17 15.15
N ALA A 158 -22.00 5.92 14.36
CA ALA A 158 -23.37 5.58 13.98
C ALA A 158 -23.45 4.66 12.75
N GLY A 159 -22.28 4.26 12.23
CA GLY A 159 -22.05 3.36 11.11
C GLY A 159 -22.92 2.10 11.17
N ALA A 160 -23.71 1.86 10.14
CA ALA A 160 -24.61 0.72 10.08
C ALA A 160 -24.90 0.29 8.64
N PHE A 161 -24.79 -1.01 8.37
CA PHE A 161 -25.26 -1.62 7.13
C PHE A 161 -26.74 -1.29 6.88
N ASP A 162 -27.14 -1.19 5.62
CA ASP A 162 -28.55 -0.99 5.28
C ASP A 162 -29.35 -2.29 5.55
N PRO A 163 -30.43 -2.24 6.37
CA PRO A 163 -31.28 -3.39 6.62
C PRO A 163 -31.83 -4.07 5.35
N LYS A 164 -31.97 -3.35 4.23
CA LYS A 164 -32.39 -3.92 2.93
C LYS A 164 -31.41 -4.96 2.39
N PHE A 165 -30.15 -4.94 2.84
CA PHE A 165 -29.09 -5.88 2.45
C PHE A 165 -28.79 -6.94 3.52
N ALA A 166 -29.49 -6.97 4.66
CA ALA A 166 -29.15 -7.85 5.79
C ALA A 166 -29.12 -9.36 5.44
N SER A 167 -29.96 -9.79 4.50
CA SER A 167 -30.02 -11.18 3.99
C SER A 167 -28.81 -11.57 3.12
N PHE A 168 -28.09 -10.60 2.56
CA PHE A 168 -26.85 -10.78 1.82
C PHE A 168 -25.63 -10.59 2.73
N ILE A 169 -25.61 -9.51 3.51
CA ILE A 169 -24.45 -9.13 4.34
C ILE A 169 -24.17 -10.17 5.42
N LYS A 170 -25.17 -10.67 6.17
CA LYS A 170 -24.87 -11.64 7.24
C LYS A 170 -24.19 -12.92 6.72
N PRO A 171 -24.72 -13.66 5.72
CA PRO A 171 -24.04 -14.84 5.17
C PRO A 171 -22.67 -14.52 4.55
N LEU A 172 -22.48 -13.32 4.02
CA LEU A 172 -21.18 -12.87 3.51
C LEU A 172 -20.15 -12.71 4.65
N LEU A 173 -20.49 -12.00 5.73
CA LEU A 173 -19.57 -11.81 6.86
C LEU A 173 -19.23 -13.15 7.55
N GLU A 174 -20.19 -14.08 7.62
CA GLU A 174 -19.97 -15.46 8.07
C GLU A 174 -18.93 -16.18 7.19
N PHE A 175 -19.07 -16.10 5.86
CA PHE A 175 -18.09 -16.65 4.91
C PHE A 175 -16.71 -16.00 5.03
N LEU A 176 -16.63 -14.67 5.20
CA LEU A 176 -15.36 -13.94 5.31
C LEU A 176 -14.58 -14.34 6.57
N VAL A 177 -15.27 -14.55 7.71
CA VAL A 177 -14.64 -15.06 8.94
C VAL A 177 -14.14 -16.49 8.77
N GLU A 178 -14.98 -17.41 8.26
CA GLU A 178 -14.59 -18.82 8.08
C GLU A 178 -13.33 -18.96 7.21
N ASN A 179 -13.21 -18.12 6.18
CA ASN A 179 -12.15 -18.20 5.19
C ASN A 179 -10.98 -17.24 5.44
N GLN A 180 -11.04 -16.45 6.51
CA GLN A 180 -10.08 -15.38 6.85
C GLN A 180 -9.81 -14.45 5.65
N SER A 181 -10.88 -13.88 5.09
CA SER A 181 -10.85 -12.93 3.97
C SER A 181 -11.21 -11.51 4.44
N PRO A 182 -10.68 -10.45 3.81
CA PRO A 182 -11.05 -9.07 4.15
C PRO A 182 -12.43 -8.70 3.61
N PHE A 183 -13.08 -7.73 4.26
CA PHE A 183 -14.20 -6.99 3.67
C PHE A 183 -13.61 -5.99 2.67
N MET A 184 -13.94 -6.11 1.39
CA MET A 184 -13.39 -5.26 0.34
C MET A 184 -14.34 -4.10 0.01
N VAL A 185 -13.85 -2.87 0.05
CA VAL A 185 -14.64 -1.67 -0.20
C VAL A 185 -14.02 -0.78 -1.29
N ASP A 186 -14.88 -0.26 -2.14
CA ASP A 186 -14.59 0.74 -3.16
C ASP A 186 -15.06 2.10 -2.59
N LEU A 187 -14.09 2.97 -2.24
CA LEU A 187 -14.22 4.02 -1.23
C LEU A 187 -13.65 5.36 -1.73
N TYR A 188 -14.47 6.40 -1.70
CA TYR A 188 -14.21 7.63 -2.45
C TYR A 188 -14.62 8.91 -1.68
N PRO A 189 -13.66 9.61 -1.05
CA PRO A 189 -13.86 10.96 -0.50
C PRO A 189 -14.32 12.00 -1.54
N TYR A 190 -13.92 11.84 -2.81
CA TYR A 190 -14.34 12.70 -3.93
C TYR A 190 -15.86 12.85 -4.01
N TYR A 191 -16.63 11.75 -3.98
CA TYR A 191 -18.09 11.81 -4.08
C TYR A 191 -18.72 12.48 -2.85
N ALA A 192 -18.21 12.19 -1.64
CA ALA A 192 -18.70 12.82 -0.42
C ALA A 192 -18.48 14.35 -0.41
N TYR A 193 -17.34 14.82 -0.95
CA TYR A 193 -17.12 16.25 -1.21
C TYR A 193 -18.07 16.77 -2.31
N LYS A 194 -18.11 16.11 -3.48
CA LYS A 194 -18.86 16.52 -4.67
C LYS A 194 -20.35 16.72 -4.39
N ASP A 195 -20.95 15.83 -3.62
CA ASP A 195 -22.39 15.80 -3.38
C ASP A 195 -22.80 16.53 -2.09
N SER A 196 -21.83 16.95 -1.26
CA SER A 196 -22.09 17.76 -0.05
C SER A 196 -21.00 18.79 0.26
N PRO A 197 -20.60 19.67 -0.68
CA PRO A 197 -19.45 20.57 -0.52
C PRO A 197 -19.64 21.69 0.51
N THR A 198 -20.84 21.81 1.09
CA THR A 198 -21.13 22.70 2.24
C THR A 198 -20.88 22.04 3.59
N ASN A 199 -20.84 20.70 3.64
CA ASN A 199 -20.72 19.89 4.86
C ASN A 199 -19.37 19.15 4.91
N VAL A 200 -18.80 18.85 3.74
CA VAL A 200 -17.49 18.23 3.54
C VAL A 200 -16.58 19.28 2.92
N THR A 201 -15.55 19.72 3.65
CA THR A 201 -14.55 20.65 3.10
C THR A 201 -13.61 19.93 2.14
N LEU A 202 -13.04 20.66 1.18
CA LEU A 202 -12.08 20.08 0.24
C LEU A 202 -10.83 19.58 0.98
N ASP A 203 -10.34 20.33 1.97
CA ASP A 203 -9.16 19.95 2.75
C ASP A 203 -9.35 18.67 3.57
N TYR A 204 -10.55 18.44 4.12
CA TYR A 204 -10.91 17.18 4.80
C TYR A 204 -10.96 16.00 3.83
N ALA A 205 -11.39 16.23 2.59
CA ALA A 205 -11.40 15.20 1.55
C ALA A 205 -10.02 14.94 0.91
N LEU A 206 -9.10 15.91 0.98
CA LEU A 206 -7.73 15.84 0.44
C LEU A 206 -6.62 15.56 1.48
N PHE A 207 -6.96 15.31 2.75
CA PHE A 207 -6.01 15.19 3.88
C PHE A 207 -5.17 16.46 4.16
N ASN A 208 -5.54 17.64 3.67
CA ASN A 208 -4.67 18.82 3.66
C ASN A 208 -4.53 19.52 5.03
N SER A 209 -5.53 19.44 5.91
CA SER A 209 -5.51 20.22 7.16
C SER A 209 -6.32 19.62 8.31
N THR A 210 -5.67 19.50 9.46
CA THR A 210 -6.31 19.20 10.75
C THR A 210 -7.25 20.30 11.25
N SER A 211 -7.24 21.50 10.65
CA SER A 211 -8.24 22.55 10.96
C SER A 211 -9.65 22.20 10.49
N SER A 212 -9.79 21.26 9.56
CA SER A 212 -11.09 20.70 9.14
C SER A 212 -11.44 19.39 9.87
N ALA A 213 -10.77 19.06 10.98
CA ALA A 213 -11.00 17.80 11.67
C ALA A 213 -12.41 17.69 12.29
N VAL A 214 -13.02 16.52 12.14
CA VAL A 214 -14.39 16.19 12.56
C VAL A 214 -14.34 15.36 13.84
N ILE A 215 -15.01 15.82 14.89
CA ILE A 215 -15.09 15.11 16.17
C ILE A 215 -16.37 14.26 16.21
N ASP A 216 -16.21 12.95 16.33
CA ASP A 216 -17.33 12.03 16.59
C ASP A 216 -17.84 12.25 18.02
N GLN A 217 -19.07 12.74 18.14
CA GLN A 217 -19.67 13.13 19.42
C GLN A 217 -20.01 11.94 20.34
N ASN A 218 -20.06 10.70 19.82
CA ASN A 218 -20.39 9.52 20.63
C ASN A 218 -19.14 8.86 21.22
N THR A 219 -17.97 9.03 20.58
CA THR A 219 -16.73 8.33 20.94
C THR A 219 -15.59 9.26 21.33
N GLY A 220 -15.65 10.54 20.94
CA GLY A 220 -14.56 11.50 21.09
C GLY A 220 -13.42 11.30 20.08
N LEU A 221 -13.56 10.39 19.11
CA LEU A 221 -12.57 10.19 18.05
C LEU A 221 -12.50 11.43 17.14
N ILE A 222 -11.28 11.81 16.77
CA ILE A 222 -10.99 12.97 15.92
C ILE A 222 -10.54 12.47 14.56
N TYR A 223 -11.36 12.70 13.54
CA TYR A 223 -11.08 12.38 12.16
C TYR A 223 -10.42 13.60 11.51
N THR A 224 -9.18 13.47 11.04
CA THR A 224 -8.47 14.57 10.35
C THR A 224 -8.77 14.62 8.85
N ASN A 225 -9.31 13.52 8.31
CA ASN A 225 -9.62 13.34 6.91
C ASN A 225 -10.87 12.44 6.72
N MET A 226 -11.47 12.51 5.53
CA MET A 226 -12.68 11.75 5.17
C MET A 226 -12.42 10.24 5.00
N PHE A 227 -11.22 9.82 4.59
CA PHE A 227 -10.89 8.43 4.30
C PHE A 227 -10.97 7.56 5.57
N ASP A 228 -10.35 8.01 6.66
CA ASP A 228 -10.47 7.41 7.99
C ASP A 228 -11.92 7.30 8.46
N ALA A 229 -12.70 8.36 8.29
CA ALA A 229 -14.10 8.40 8.72
C ALA A 229 -14.98 7.42 7.93
N GLN A 230 -14.69 7.23 6.64
CA GLN A 230 -15.38 6.24 5.79
C GLN A 230 -14.99 4.80 6.14
N ILE A 231 -13.73 4.54 6.50
CA ILE A 231 -13.27 3.21 6.96
C ILE A 231 -13.85 2.88 8.34
N ASP A 232 -13.81 3.82 9.29
CA ASP A 232 -14.32 3.57 10.63
C ASP A 232 -15.83 3.39 10.65
N ALA A 233 -16.58 4.08 9.78
CA ALA A 233 -18.02 3.80 9.59
C ALA A 233 -18.29 2.33 9.20
N LEU A 234 -17.38 1.67 8.47
CA LEU A 234 -17.45 0.23 8.18
C LEU A 234 -17.06 -0.61 9.40
N TYR A 235 -16.00 -0.27 10.13
CA TYR A 235 -15.62 -0.99 11.36
C TYR A 235 -16.71 -0.91 12.45
N PHE A 236 -17.38 0.24 12.60
CA PHE A 236 -18.54 0.38 13.48
C PHE A 236 -19.74 -0.41 12.96
N ALA A 237 -20.02 -0.41 11.65
CA ALA A 237 -21.08 -1.23 11.06
C ALA A 237 -20.84 -2.75 11.27
N LEU A 238 -19.61 -3.23 11.05
CA LEU A 238 -19.17 -4.60 11.32
C LEU A 238 -19.31 -4.95 12.81
N THR A 239 -18.90 -4.04 13.70
CA THR A 239 -19.02 -4.21 15.16
C THR A 239 -20.49 -4.27 15.61
N ALA A 240 -21.36 -3.45 15.02
CA ALA A 240 -22.79 -3.44 15.32
C ALA A 240 -23.52 -4.75 14.93
N VAL A 241 -22.93 -5.56 14.03
CA VAL A 241 -23.40 -6.93 13.73
C VAL A 241 -22.54 -8.04 14.33
N ASN A 242 -21.57 -7.71 15.22
CA ASN A 242 -20.66 -8.61 15.95
C ASN A 242 -19.54 -9.28 15.11
N PHE A 243 -19.12 -8.66 13.99
CA PHE A 243 -18.07 -9.17 13.10
C PHE A 243 -16.72 -8.43 13.26
N ASN A 244 -16.31 -8.25 14.51
CA ASN A 244 -15.21 -7.36 14.94
C ASN A 244 -13.80 -7.78 14.46
N THR A 245 -13.64 -8.96 13.85
CA THR A 245 -12.36 -9.55 13.45
C THR A 245 -12.07 -9.47 11.94
N ILE A 246 -13.01 -8.96 11.14
CA ILE A 246 -12.82 -8.80 9.69
C ILE A 246 -12.04 -7.51 9.44
N ARG A 247 -10.86 -7.61 8.82
CA ARG A 247 -10.11 -6.44 8.33
C ARG A 247 -10.80 -5.83 7.10
N VAL A 248 -10.82 -4.51 7.01
CA VAL A 248 -11.23 -3.79 5.78
C VAL A 248 -10.03 -3.68 4.83
N MET A 249 -10.27 -3.88 3.54
CA MET A 249 -9.33 -3.61 2.45
C MET A 249 -9.99 -2.64 1.48
N VAL A 250 -9.30 -1.57 1.12
CA VAL A 250 -9.81 -0.57 0.17
C VAL A 250 -9.40 -0.98 -1.23
N THR A 251 -10.30 -1.65 -1.94
CA THR A 251 -10.04 -2.20 -3.27
C THR A 251 -10.13 -1.17 -4.39
N GLU A 252 -10.66 0.01 -4.12
CA GLU A 252 -10.58 1.22 -4.94
C GLU A 252 -10.57 2.46 -4.05
N SER A 253 -9.66 3.40 -4.31
CA SER A 253 -9.81 4.80 -3.90
C SER A 253 -9.02 5.71 -4.82
N GLY A 254 -9.47 6.94 -5.03
CA GLY A 254 -8.78 7.88 -5.92
C GLY A 254 -9.48 9.23 -6.02
N TRP A 255 -9.09 10.00 -7.03
CA TRP A 255 -9.68 11.30 -7.33
C TRP A 255 -9.52 11.64 -8.83
N PRO A 256 -10.56 12.16 -9.51
CA PRO A 256 -10.51 12.39 -10.95
C PRO A 256 -9.71 13.65 -11.30
N ASN A 257 -8.88 13.56 -12.34
CA ASN A 257 -8.01 14.63 -12.83
C ASN A 257 -8.71 15.67 -13.71
N LYS A 258 -9.95 15.41 -14.12
CA LYS A 258 -10.77 16.29 -14.98
C LYS A 258 -12.24 15.91 -14.85
N GLY A 259 -13.14 16.89 -14.95
CA GLY A 259 -14.59 16.66 -14.97
C GLY A 259 -15.33 17.68 -15.83
N SER A 260 -16.66 17.70 -15.71
CA SER A 260 -17.52 18.73 -16.31
C SER A 260 -17.35 20.08 -15.60
N SER A 261 -17.95 21.15 -16.14
CA SER A 261 -17.96 22.47 -15.50
C SER A 261 -18.70 22.53 -14.15
N LYS A 262 -19.37 21.44 -13.73
CA LYS A 262 -20.00 21.29 -12.41
C LYS A 262 -19.15 20.47 -11.42
N GLU A 263 -18.03 19.93 -11.87
CA GLU A 263 -17.14 19.04 -11.11
C GLU A 263 -15.81 19.76 -10.87
N THR A 264 -15.90 20.98 -10.33
CA THR A 264 -14.80 21.95 -10.27
C THR A 264 -13.58 21.50 -9.46
N ALA A 265 -13.71 20.50 -8.60
CA ALA A 265 -12.60 19.90 -7.87
C ALA A 265 -11.96 18.69 -8.58
N ALA A 266 -12.49 18.24 -9.72
CA ALA A 266 -11.86 17.23 -10.56
C ALA A 266 -10.75 17.89 -11.40
N THR A 267 -9.56 18.03 -10.82
CA THR A 267 -8.38 18.70 -11.40
C THR A 267 -7.12 17.86 -11.21
N PRO A 268 -6.06 18.04 -12.02
CA PRO A 268 -4.81 17.28 -11.86
C PRO A 268 -4.18 17.54 -10.49
N ASP A 269 -4.21 18.79 -10.01
CA ASP A 269 -3.61 19.20 -8.74
C ASP A 269 -4.30 18.53 -7.54
N ASN A 270 -5.64 18.51 -7.51
CA ASN A 270 -6.39 17.82 -6.47
C ASN A 270 -6.21 16.30 -6.56
N ALA A 271 -6.13 15.75 -7.77
CA ALA A 271 -5.91 14.32 -7.97
C ALA A 271 -4.51 13.86 -7.53
N GLN A 272 -3.47 14.66 -7.82
CA GLN A 272 -2.12 14.44 -7.31
C GLN A 272 -2.08 14.58 -5.79
N THR A 273 -2.71 15.63 -5.24
CA THR A 273 -2.78 15.88 -3.80
C THR A 273 -3.42 14.72 -3.06
N TYR A 274 -4.62 14.29 -3.50
CA TYR A 274 -5.33 13.16 -2.91
C TYR A 274 -4.49 11.88 -2.91
N ASN A 275 -4.01 11.45 -4.09
CA ASN A 275 -3.30 10.19 -4.21
C ASN A 275 -1.92 10.22 -3.53
N THR A 276 -1.21 11.36 -3.53
CA THR A 276 0.06 11.50 -2.80
C THR A 276 -0.16 11.43 -1.28
N ASN A 277 -1.21 12.10 -0.79
CA ASN A 277 -1.51 12.12 0.64
C ASN A 277 -2.05 10.78 1.13
N LEU A 278 -2.88 10.10 0.34
CA LEU A 278 -3.35 8.73 0.58
C LEU A 278 -2.18 7.76 0.71
N ILE A 279 -1.23 7.78 -0.23
CA ILE A 279 -0.02 6.93 -0.17
C ILE A 279 0.79 7.21 1.09
N ARG A 280 1.00 8.49 1.45
CA ARG A 280 1.76 8.88 2.64
C ARG A 280 1.08 8.36 3.92
N HIS A 281 -0.22 8.58 4.06
CA HIS A 281 -1.01 8.15 5.21
C HIS A 281 -0.96 6.62 5.39
N VAL A 282 -1.22 5.86 4.33
CA VAL A 282 -1.27 4.39 4.37
C VAL A 282 0.08 3.75 4.74
N ILE A 283 1.21 4.37 4.38
CA ILE A 283 2.56 3.81 4.57
C ILE A 283 3.27 4.36 5.83
N ASN A 284 3.03 5.62 6.21
CA ASN A 284 3.73 6.28 7.33
C ASN A 284 2.84 6.50 8.56
N ASP A 285 1.55 6.79 8.36
CA ASP A 285 0.57 7.13 9.41
C ASP A 285 -0.52 6.03 9.52
N THR A 286 -0.10 4.77 9.37
CA THR A 286 -0.93 3.57 9.18
C THR A 286 -2.05 3.40 10.21
N GLY A 287 -3.25 3.05 9.71
CA GLY A 287 -4.43 2.76 10.52
C GLY A 287 -5.41 3.95 10.55
N THR A 288 -6.42 3.87 11.41
CA THR A 288 -7.47 4.90 11.57
C THR A 288 -7.58 5.36 13.04
N PRO A 289 -8.36 6.40 13.38
CA PRO A 289 -8.63 6.78 14.77
C PRO A 289 -9.20 5.65 15.64
N LEU A 290 -10.05 4.76 15.10
CA LEU A 290 -10.52 3.57 15.82
C LEU A 290 -9.50 2.43 15.83
N LYS A 291 -8.69 2.29 14.76
CA LYS A 291 -7.72 1.20 14.55
C LYS A 291 -6.29 1.73 14.30
N PRO A 292 -5.68 2.45 15.25
CA PRO A 292 -4.37 3.08 15.02
C PRO A 292 -3.27 2.01 14.91
N GLY A 293 -2.47 2.08 13.85
CA GLY A 293 -1.42 1.09 13.55
C GLY A 293 -1.91 -0.23 12.95
N GLU A 294 -3.21 -0.40 12.66
CA GLU A 294 -3.71 -1.57 11.93
C GLU A 294 -3.49 -1.40 10.42
N GLU A 295 -2.89 -2.40 9.77
CA GLU A 295 -2.51 -2.34 8.35
C GLU A 295 -3.74 -2.24 7.44
N ILE A 296 -3.74 -1.23 6.56
CA ILE A 296 -4.80 -0.99 5.57
C ILE A 296 -4.23 -1.21 4.16
N ASP A 297 -4.71 -2.22 3.46
CA ASP A 297 -4.35 -2.46 2.06
C ASP A 297 -5.23 -1.61 1.14
N VAL A 298 -4.64 -0.81 0.25
CA VAL A 298 -5.32 0.18 -0.60
C VAL A 298 -4.91 0.07 -2.06
N TYR A 299 -5.88 0.11 -2.99
CA TYR A 299 -5.64 0.12 -4.43
C TYR A 299 -6.11 1.43 -5.06
N ILE A 300 -5.19 2.15 -5.71
CA ILE A 300 -5.50 3.45 -6.34
C ILE A 300 -6.33 3.25 -7.62
N PHE A 301 -7.45 3.97 -7.73
CA PHE A 301 -8.28 4.06 -8.92
C PHE A 301 -7.92 5.33 -9.71
N SER A 302 -7.30 5.25 -10.89
CA SER A 302 -6.88 4.03 -11.63
C SER A 302 -5.57 4.24 -12.41
N LEU A 303 -5.09 3.20 -13.10
CA LEU A 303 -3.86 3.26 -13.90
C LEU A 303 -4.00 4.22 -15.11
N PHE A 304 -5.16 4.24 -15.78
CA PHE A 304 -5.36 5.00 -17.02
C PHE A 304 -6.70 5.74 -17.05
N ASN A 305 -6.74 6.88 -17.75
CA ASN A 305 -8.02 7.49 -18.15
C ASN A 305 -8.80 6.54 -19.08
N GLU A 306 -9.98 6.11 -18.67
CA GLU A 306 -10.80 5.10 -19.35
C GLU A 306 -11.90 5.74 -20.22
N ASN A 307 -11.59 5.98 -21.49
CA ASN A 307 -12.40 6.84 -22.37
C ASN A 307 -13.84 6.34 -22.63
N ARG A 308 -14.17 5.07 -22.36
CA ARG A 308 -15.50 4.44 -22.52
C ARG A 308 -16.25 4.23 -21.20
N LYS A 309 -15.74 4.66 -20.03
CA LYS A 309 -16.53 4.64 -18.79
C LYS A 309 -17.82 5.46 -18.95
N PRO A 310 -19.01 4.92 -18.62
CA PRO A 310 -20.29 5.64 -18.70
C PRO A 310 -20.44 6.61 -17.51
N GLY A 311 -21.53 7.38 -17.48
CA GLY A 311 -21.82 8.31 -16.38
C GLY A 311 -21.19 9.69 -16.58
N LEU A 312 -20.79 10.31 -15.46
CA LEU A 312 -20.28 11.68 -15.36
C LEU A 312 -19.00 11.88 -16.20
N ASP A 313 -18.63 13.14 -16.46
CA ASP A 313 -17.41 13.44 -17.19
C ASP A 313 -16.15 13.10 -16.39
N SER A 314 -16.22 13.11 -15.05
CA SER A 314 -15.16 12.57 -14.18
C SER A 314 -14.82 11.12 -14.47
N GLU A 315 -15.80 10.30 -14.87
CA GLU A 315 -15.63 8.84 -15.00
C GLU A 315 -14.61 8.44 -16.05
N ARG A 316 -14.34 9.30 -17.03
CA ARG A 316 -13.35 9.06 -18.08
C ARG A 316 -11.93 9.52 -17.67
N ASN A 317 -11.76 10.04 -16.45
CA ASN A 317 -10.60 10.84 -16.05
C ASN A 317 -10.06 10.50 -14.64
N TRP A 318 -10.05 9.22 -14.23
CA TRP A 318 -9.50 8.77 -12.94
C TRP A 318 -8.03 8.30 -13.01
N GLY A 319 -7.41 8.30 -14.19
CA GLY A 319 -6.07 7.78 -14.39
C GLY A 319 -4.96 8.60 -13.73
N VAL A 320 -3.93 7.91 -13.25
CA VAL A 320 -2.62 8.50 -12.94
C VAL A 320 -1.77 8.67 -14.21
N PHE A 321 -2.01 7.87 -15.27
CA PHE A 321 -1.46 8.03 -16.62
C PHE A 321 -2.53 8.30 -17.67
N TYR A 322 -2.15 8.98 -18.74
CA TYR A 322 -2.91 9.00 -19.99
C TYR A 322 -2.72 7.67 -20.76
N PRO A 323 -3.62 7.31 -21.69
CA PRO A 323 -3.47 6.12 -22.54
C PRO A 323 -2.15 6.08 -23.34
N GLY A 324 -1.58 7.25 -23.65
CA GLY A 324 -0.24 7.40 -24.23
C GLY A 324 0.94 6.99 -23.33
N GLN A 325 0.67 6.57 -22.08
CA GLN A 325 1.65 6.22 -21.03
C GLN A 325 2.45 7.41 -20.47
N THR A 326 2.04 8.65 -20.76
CA THR A 326 2.53 9.85 -20.06
C THR A 326 1.78 10.03 -18.75
N SER A 327 2.47 10.47 -17.69
CA SER A 327 1.83 10.84 -16.42
C SER A 327 0.80 11.95 -16.62
N VAL A 328 -0.34 11.86 -15.92
CA VAL A 328 -1.21 13.02 -15.68
C VAL A 328 -0.60 13.89 -14.59
N TYR A 329 -0.06 13.24 -13.55
CA TYR A 329 0.73 13.80 -12.46
C TYR A 329 1.64 12.69 -11.92
N ASN A 330 2.70 13.06 -11.19
CA ASN A 330 3.67 12.09 -10.68
C ASN A 330 3.28 11.61 -9.27
N LEU A 331 3.36 10.31 -9.03
CA LEU A 331 3.21 9.66 -7.72
C LEU A 331 4.43 8.79 -7.42
N ASP A 332 4.83 8.73 -6.15
CA ASP A 332 5.79 7.76 -5.63
C ASP A 332 5.03 6.67 -4.86
N PHE A 333 4.95 5.47 -5.44
CA PHE A 333 4.26 4.31 -4.85
C PHE A 333 5.02 3.64 -3.70
N SER A 334 6.19 4.15 -3.31
CA SER A 334 7.00 3.60 -2.20
C SER A 334 6.64 4.19 -0.82
N GLY A 335 5.87 5.28 -0.76
CA GLY A 335 5.46 5.98 0.47
C GLY A 335 6.58 6.69 1.24
N ARG A 336 7.84 6.46 0.86
CA ARG A 336 8.98 7.28 1.27
C ARG A 336 8.86 8.64 0.57
N GLU A 337 9.48 9.68 1.12
CA GLU A 337 9.30 11.05 0.61
C GLU A 337 9.85 11.24 -0.81
N GLY A 338 8.96 11.28 -1.82
CA GLY A 338 9.24 11.86 -3.15
C GLY A 338 10.44 11.27 -3.90
N GLY A 339 10.74 9.99 -3.67
CA GLY A 339 11.95 9.31 -4.14
C GLY A 339 11.82 8.78 -5.56
N LEU A 340 11.74 9.67 -6.56
CA LEU A 340 11.72 9.28 -7.97
C LEU A 340 13.04 8.59 -8.37
N VAL A 341 13.08 7.26 -8.25
CA VAL A 341 14.19 6.39 -8.67
C VAL A 341 14.32 6.32 -10.20
N VAL A 342 14.80 7.41 -10.80
CA VAL A 342 15.43 7.36 -12.12
C VAL A 342 16.75 6.59 -11.98
N ASN A 343 16.92 5.55 -12.79
CA ASN A 343 18.04 4.62 -12.68
C ASN A 343 19.36 5.25 -13.19
N VAL A 344 20.07 5.98 -12.32
CA VAL A 344 21.30 6.70 -12.66
C VAL A 344 22.50 5.74 -12.64
N SER A 345 23.10 5.54 -13.81
CA SER A 345 24.43 4.93 -13.95
C SER A 345 25.52 5.81 -13.33
N ALA A 346 25.91 5.48 -12.10
CA ALA A 346 27.14 5.90 -11.40
C ALA A 346 27.42 7.42 -11.29
N GLY A 347 27.06 8.01 -10.13
CA GLY A 347 27.52 9.34 -9.70
C GLY A 347 26.86 9.76 -8.39
N GLY A 348 27.57 9.63 -7.26
CA GLY A 348 26.97 9.77 -5.92
C GLY A 348 27.04 11.18 -5.32
N GLY A 349 25.98 11.57 -4.61
CA GLY A 349 25.92 12.77 -3.78
C GLY A 349 24.49 13.12 -3.39
N ASN A 350 24.14 13.01 -2.10
CA ASN A 350 22.83 13.45 -1.61
C ASN A 350 22.80 14.99 -1.56
N GLY A 351 21.86 15.59 -2.27
CA GLY A 351 21.70 17.03 -2.31
C GLY A 351 20.30 17.45 -2.78
N SER A 352 19.88 18.61 -2.30
CA SER A 352 18.77 19.38 -2.84
C SER A 352 19.30 20.72 -3.34
N TRP A 353 18.58 21.32 -4.29
CA TRP A 353 18.89 22.61 -4.90
C TRP A 353 17.61 23.44 -5.05
N CYS A 354 17.73 24.75 -5.13
CA CYS A 354 16.60 25.64 -5.47
C CYS A 354 16.75 26.14 -6.91
N ILE A 355 15.69 26.09 -7.70
CA ILE A 355 15.66 26.58 -9.09
C ILE A 355 14.48 27.53 -9.31
N ALA A 356 14.47 28.24 -10.44
CA ALA A 356 13.32 29.04 -10.86
C ALA A 356 12.09 28.14 -11.11
N SER A 357 10.94 28.54 -10.56
CA SER A 357 9.66 27.89 -10.82
C SER A 357 9.23 28.14 -12.29
N PRO A 358 8.82 27.10 -13.04
CA PRO A 358 8.35 27.27 -14.42
C PRO A 358 7.03 28.05 -14.52
N ASN A 359 6.35 28.27 -13.39
CA ASN A 359 5.10 29.01 -13.30
C ASN A 359 5.30 30.49 -12.87
N ALA A 360 6.54 30.92 -12.61
CA ALA A 360 6.84 32.29 -12.21
C ALA A 360 6.65 33.27 -13.39
N SER A 361 6.07 34.45 -13.13
CA SER A 361 6.04 35.51 -14.15
C SER A 361 7.45 36.10 -14.34
N GLU A 362 7.82 36.48 -15.57
CA GLU A 362 9.13 37.11 -15.82
C GLU A 362 9.37 38.35 -14.94
N ARG A 363 8.30 39.10 -14.62
CA ARG A 363 8.39 40.28 -13.76
C ARG A 363 8.79 39.89 -12.34
N ASP A 364 8.12 38.91 -11.77
CA ASP A 364 8.30 38.52 -10.37
C ASP A 364 9.59 37.73 -10.20
N LEU A 365 9.91 36.88 -11.17
CA LEU A 365 11.19 36.17 -11.27
C LEU A 365 12.38 37.14 -11.40
N LYS A 366 12.24 38.25 -12.14
CA LYS A 366 13.26 39.29 -12.18
C LYS A 366 13.37 40.02 -10.84
N ASN A 367 12.25 40.41 -10.22
CA ASN A 367 12.27 41.05 -8.90
C ASN A 367 12.99 40.17 -7.86
N ALA A 368 12.76 38.86 -7.90
CA ALA A 368 13.39 37.89 -7.01
C ALA A 368 14.89 37.68 -7.31
N LEU A 369 15.30 37.64 -8.58
CA LEU A 369 16.72 37.62 -8.97
C LEU A 369 17.45 38.90 -8.55
N ASP A 370 16.87 40.07 -8.85
CA ASP A 370 17.40 41.38 -8.45
C ASP A 370 17.54 41.48 -6.92
N TRP A 371 16.59 40.91 -6.17
CA TRP A 371 16.67 40.81 -4.72
C TRP A 371 17.78 39.85 -4.26
N ALA A 372 17.87 38.65 -4.83
CA ALA A 372 18.87 37.64 -4.44
C ALA A 372 20.30 38.17 -4.61
N CYS A 373 20.62 38.75 -5.77
CA CYS A 373 21.92 39.34 -6.07
C CYS A 373 22.18 40.68 -5.35
N GLY A 374 21.14 41.29 -4.76
CA GLY A 374 21.21 42.52 -4.00
C GLY A 374 21.07 42.27 -2.50
N SER A 375 19.87 42.51 -1.97
CA SER A 375 19.55 42.38 -0.53
C SER A 375 19.71 40.96 0.03
N GLY A 376 19.61 39.92 -0.81
CA GLY A 376 19.88 38.52 -0.45
C GLY A 376 21.37 38.17 -0.37
N ASN A 377 22.26 39.11 -0.74
CA ASN A 377 23.73 39.00 -0.63
C ASN A 377 24.34 37.76 -1.33
N VAL A 378 23.75 37.32 -2.44
CA VAL A 378 24.27 36.22 -3.26
C VAL A 378 25.40 36.71 -4.18
N ASP A 379 26.49 35.95 -4.27
CA ASP A 379 27.48 36.13 -5.34
C ASP A 379 26.89 35.70 -6.70
N CYS A 380 26.45 36.69 -7.47
CA CYS A 380 25.95 36.55 -8.83
C CYS A 380 27.02 36.83 -9.91
N SER A 381 28.30 36.74 -9.58
CA SER A 381 29.39 36.87 -10.57
C SER A 381 29.35 35.75 -11.62
N ALA A 382 29.06 34.50 -11.23
CA ALA A 382 29.07 33.34 -12.11
C ALA A 382 28.02 33.37 -13.25
N ILE A 383 26.99 34.22 -13.14
CA ILE A 383 25.94 34.44 -14.16
C ILE A 383 26.18 35.69 -15.02
N GLN A 384 27.34 36.36 -14.91
CA GLN A 384 27.68 37.50 -15.76
C GLN A 384 28.19 37.04 -17.14
N PRO A 385 28.11 37.88 -18.19
CA PRO A 385 28.62 37.54 -19.52
C PRO A 385 30.05 36.96 -19.51
N SER A 386 30.24 35.89 -20.28
CA SER A 386 31.47 35.06 -20.34
C SER A 386 31.82 34.27 -19.07
N GLN A 387 30.91 34.15 -18.08
CA GLN A 387 31.10 33.31 -16.89
C GLN A 387 30.37 31.95 -17.01
N ALA A 388 30.76 31.02 -16.14
CA ALA A 388 30.43 29.59 -16.27
C ALA A 388 28.93 29.25 -16.25
N CYS A 389 28.09 30.07 -15.61
CA CYS A 389 26.64 29.89 -15.50
C CYS A 389 25.83 30.91 -16.32
N PHE A 390 26.47 31.62 -17.25
CA PHE A 390 25.80 32.62 -18.10
C PHE A 390 24.90 32.00 -19.17
N GLN A 391 25.25 30.81 -19.68
CA GLN A 391 24.50 30.12 -20.73
C GLN A 391 23.67 28.97 -20.16
N PRO A 392 22.42 28.75 -20.60
CA PRO A 392 21.69 29.52 -21.60
C PRO A 392 21.36 30.92 -21.08
N ASP A 393 21.48 31.95 -21.93
CA ASP A 393 21.22 33.35 -21.58
C ASP A 393 19.70 33.59 -21.44
N THR A 394 19.17 33.31 -20.24
CA THR A 394 17.74 33.39 -19.93
C THR A 394 17.53 33.81 -18.48
N LEU A 395 16.46 34.55 -18.22
CA LEU A 395 16.11 34.99 -16.86
C LEU A 395 15.96 33.80 -15.88
N ALA A 396 15.39 32.68 -16.35
CA ALA A 396 15.16 31.49 -15.54
C ALA A 396 16.43 30.73 -15.16
N SER A 397 17.44 30.64 -16.03
CA SER A 397 18.73 30.01 -15.69
C SER A 397 19.52 30.85 -14.70
N HIS A 398 19.54 32.17 -14.89
CA HIS A 398 20.20 33.13 -14.00
C HIS A 398 19.53 33.17 -12.62
N ALA A 399 18.20 33.24 -12.58
CA ALA A 399 17.42 33.13 -11.34
C ALA A 399 17.66 31.79 -10.63
N SER A 400 17.66 30.66 -11.35
CA SER A 400 17.93 29.34 -10.77
C SER A 400 19.27 29.28 -10.03
N TYR A 401 20.34 29.82 -10.62
CA TYR A 401 21.65 29.82 -9.97
C TYR A 401 21.69 30.69 -8.71
N ALA A 402 21.12 31.90 -8.79
CA ALA A 402 21.05 32.81 -7.66
C ALA A 402 20.19 32.25 -6.50
N PHE A 403 19.03 31.66 -6.83
CA PHE A 403 18.13 31.03 -5.88
C PHE A 403 18.79 29.86 -5.18
N ASN A 404 19.51 28.98 -5.90
CA ASN A 404 20.26 27.91 -5.26
C ASN A 404 21.32 28.45 -4.30
N SER A 405 22.12 29.42 -4.73
CA SER A 405 23.21 29.94 -3.90
C SER A 405 22.67 30.55 -2.60
N TYR A 406 21.56 31.29 -2.64
CA TYR A 406 20.86 31.76 -1.45
C TYR A 406 20.32 30.60 -0.58
N TYR A 407 19.67 29.62 -1.20
CA TYR A 407 19.07 28.46 -0.53
C TYR A 407 20.11 27.64 0.24
N GLN A 408 21.29 27.37 -0.34
CA GLN A 408 22.39 26.68 0.36
C GLN A 408 22.94 27.52 1.53
N GLN A 409 23.16 28.82 1.31
CA GLN A 409 23.63 29.74 2.36
C GLN A 409 22.65 29.85 3.54
N ASN A 410 21.35 29.70 3.29
CA ASN A 410 20.28 29.78 4.28
C ASN A 410 19.74 28.38 4.68
N GLY A 411 20.65 27.40 4.75
CA GLY A 411 20.41 26.11 5.41
C GLY A 411 19.50 25.14 4.66
N ALA A 412 19.37 25.27 3.33
CA ALA A 412 18.59 24.39 2.46
C ALA A 412 17.10 24.23 2.87
N SER A 413 16.53 25.24 3.53
CA SER A 413 15.15 25.23 4.03
C SER A 413 14.12 25.58 2.94
N THR A 414 12.88 25.08 3.09
CA THR A 414 11.75 25.40 2.18
C THR A 414 11.51 26.91 2.06
N ILE A 415 11.55 27.62 3.18
CA ILE A 415 11.40 29.08 3.25
C ILE A 415 12.50 29.79 2.46
N ALA A 416 13.73 29.27 2.47
CA ALA A 416 14.85 29.82 1.70
C ALA A 416 14.79 29.54 0.19
N CYS A 417 13.77 28.81 -0.30
CA CYS A 417 13.53 28.59 -1.72
C CYS A 417 12.20 29.19 -2.22
N ASP A 418 11.41 29.83 -1.36
CA ASP A 418 10.09 30.37 -1.74
C ASP A 418 10.19 31.51 -2.76
N PHE A 419 10.96 32.56 -2.47
CA PHE A 419 11.09 33.77 -3.30
C PHE A 419 9.74 34.38 -3.74
N GLY A 420 8.71 34.35 -2.88
CA GLY A 420 7.36 34.78 -3.20
C GLY A 420 6.64 33.82 -4.16
N GLY A 421 6.86 32.51 -4.02
CA GLY A 421 6.38 31.48 -4.93
C GLY A 421 7.11 31.40 -6.28
N THR A 422 8.23 32.13 -6.47
CA THR A 422 8.99 32.11 -7.73
C THR A 422 10.11 31.08 -7.78
N GLY A 423 10.51 30.49 -6.63
CA GLY A 423 11.46 29.38 -6.57
C GLY A 423 10.79 28.01 -6.39
N MET A 424 11.57 26.94 -6.60
CA MET A 424 11.14 25.55 -6.46
C MET A 424 12.33 24.65 -6.09
N ILE A 425 12.16 23.76 -5.09
CA ILE A 425 13.20 22.80 -4.72
C ILE A 425 13.23 21.65 -5.72
N THR A 426 14.44 21.25 -6.14
CA THR A 426 14.72 20.07 -6.97
C THR A 426 15.76 19.17 -6.30
N THR A 427 15.57 17.86 -6.39
CA THR A 427 16.58 16.83 -6.06
C THR A 427 17.38 16.37 -7.28
N LYS A 428 16.96 16.76 -8.49
CA LYS A 428 17.79 16.63 -9.71
C LYS A 428 18.82 17.75 -9.71
N ASN A 429 20.10 17.39 -9.63
CA ASN A 429 21.21 18.34 -9.75
C ASN A 429 21.07 19.20 -11.03
N PRO A 430 20.92 20.52 -10.92
CA PRO A 430 20.75 21.42 -12.05
C PRO A 430 22.08 21.92 -12.65
N SER A 431 23.22 21.38 -12.21
CA SER A 431 24.53 21.66 -12.81
C SER A 431 24.64 21.13 -14.24
N TYR A 432 25.35 21.86 -15.10
CA TYR A 432 25.64 21.50 -16.49
C TYR A 432 26.99 22.10 -16.92
N ASP A 433 27.70 21.45 -17.83
CA ASP A 433 29.03 21.86 -18.32
C ASP A 433 29.99 22.29 -17.18
N ASN A 434 30.34 23.58 -17.13
CA ASN A 434 31.15 24.17 -16.05
C ASN A 434 30.32 24.93 -15.00
N CYS A 435 28.99 25.02 -15.16
CA CYS A 435 28.11 25.63 -14.19
C CYS A 435 27.79 24.65 -13.06
N LEU A 436 28.46 24.83 -11.92
CA LEU A 436 28.31 23.98 -10.75
C LEU A 436 27.40 24.62 -9.70
N TYR A 437 26.28 23.98 -9.43
CA TYR A 437 25.34 24.36 -8.37
C TYR A 437 25.73 23.68 -7.05
N GLN A 438 26.11 24.48 -6.06
CA GLN A 438 26.50 24.01 -4.72
C GLN A 438 25.37 23.25 -4.01
N SER A 439 25.73 22.30 -3.14
CA SER A 439 24.81 21.62 -2.22
C SER A 439 25.53 21.31 -0.89
N THR A 440 24.88 21.53 0.26
CA THR A 440 25.50 21.40 1.60
C THR A 440 25.71 19.93 2.07
N GLY A 441 25.80 18.98 1.15
CA GLY A 441 25.90 17.54 1.42
C GLY A 441 27.31 16.95 1.58
N GLY A 442 28.38 17.75 1.55
CA GLY A 442 29.74 17.20 1.56
C GLY A 442 30.89 18.15 1.94
N TYR A 443 31.46 17.89 3.13
CA TYR A 443 32.74 18.38 3.66
C TYR A 443 32.89 19.90 3.98
N PRO A 444 33.79 20.26 4.92
CA PRO A 444 33.73 21.54 5.62
C PRO A 444 34.52 22.67 4.94
N ALA A 445 34.27 23.90 5.40
CA ALA A 445 34.98 25.10 4.98
C ALA A 445 36.51 25.00 5.22
N SER A 446 37.28 25.48 4.23
CA SER A 446 38.69 25.82 4.40
C SER A 446 38.99 27.19 3.77
N ASN A 447 39.64 28.06 4.53
CA ASN A 447 40.20 29.30 4.02
C ASN A 447 41.52 29.00 3.31
N SER A 448 41.63 29.32 2.02
CA SER A 448 42.94 29.52 1.39
C SER A 448 42.87 30.51 0.23
N THR A 449 43.59 31.61 0.39
CA THR A 449 43.84 32.68 -0.57
C THR A 449 44.32 32.20 -1.94
N ALA A 450 43.95 32.93 -3.00
CA ALA A 450 44.38 32.66 -4.37
C ALA A 450 45.90 32.82 -4.58
N ALA A 451 46.45 32.00 -5.47
CA ALA A 451 47.72 32.24 -6.16
C ALA A 451 47.65 31.67 -7.59
N THR A 452 48.15 32.42 -8.57
CA THR A 452 48.01 32.15 -10.00
C THR A 452 49.23 31.42 -10.57
N GLN A 453 49.08 30.52 -11.55
CA GLN A 453 49.75 30.67 -12.87
C GLN A 453 49.46 29.60 -13.94
N SER A 454 49.40 30.12 -15.18
CA SER A 454 49.58 29.57 -16.54
C SER A 454 49.92 28.08 -16.80
N SER A 455 49.27 27.59 -17.86
CA SER A 455 49.56 26.41 -18.68
C SER A 455 50.96 26.34 -19.31
N SER A 456 51.45 25.11 -19.56
CA SER A 456 51.92 24.66 -20.88
C SER A 456 52.13 23.13 -20.89
N ALA A 457 52.23 22.52 -22.08
CA ALA A 457 52.37 21.07 -22.28
C ALA A 457 53.61 20.75 -23.13
N ILE A 458 54.06 19.49 -23.13
CA ILE A 458 54.49 18.71 -24.33
C ILE A 458 54.91 17.26 -23.92
N SER A 459 54.87 16.35 -24.90
CA SER A 459 55.11 14.91 -24.83
C SER A 459 56.58 14.48 -24.64
N TYR A 460 56.83 13.20 -24.31
CA TYR A 460 57.64 12.28 -25.15
C TYR A 460 57.58 10.80 -24.66
N ALA A 461 57.98 9.87 -25.54
CA ALA A 461 58.19 8.43 -25.31
C ALA A 461 59.20 7.91 -26.40
N PRO A 462 59.69 6.66 -26.40
CA PRO A 462 59.54 5.55 -25.44
C PRO A 462 60.86 4.77 -25.07
N THR A 463 60.78 3.79 -24.14
CA THR A 463 61.65 2.58 -24.03
C THR A 463 63.17 2.72 -23.77
N PRO A 464 63.93 1.62 -23.51
CA PRO A 464 63.64 0.44 -22.67
C PRO A 464 64.81 0.02 -21.74
N PHE A 465 64.52 -0.73 -20.67
CA PHE A 465 65.43 -1.76 -20.12
C PHE A 465 64.61 -2.85 -19.41
N GLY A 466 65.09 -4.10 -19.41
CA GLY A 466 64.43 -5.23 -18.75
C GLY A 466 65.43 -6.32 -18.36
N ILE A 467 65.00 -7.20 -17.44
CA ILE A 467 65.75 -8.37 -16.94
C ILE A 467 64.80 -9.57 -16.89
N TRP A 468 65.33 -10.78 -17.13
CA TRP A 468 64.59 -12.04 -17.20
C TRP A 468 64.47 -12.74 -15.83
N ALA A 469 63.38 -13.49 -15.62
CA ALA A 469 63.35 -14.68 -14.74
C ALA A 469 62.27 -15.69 -15.18
N LEU A 470 62.65 -16.97 -15.13
CA LEU A 470 61.99 -18.19 -15.63
C LEU A 470 60.46 -18.39 -15.45
N ILE A 471 59.92 -19.15 -16.42
CA ILE A 471 58.71 -19.98 -16.29
C ILE A 471 59.06 -21.31 -15.60
N LEU A 472 58.13 -21.90 -14.85
CA LEU A 472 57.99 -23.35 -14.75
C LEU A 472 56.51 -23.73 -14.62
N GLU A 473 56.06 -24.67 -15.47
CA GLU A 473 54.73 -25.28 -15.44
C GLU A 473 54.74 -26.54 -14.55
N ILE A 474 53.56 -27.07 -14.20
CA ILE A 474 53.21 -28.51 -14.27
C ILE A 474 51.70 -28.72 -13.99
N ASP A 475 51.11 -29.67 -14.71
CA ASP A 475 49.68 -30.04 -14.66
C ASP A 475 49.22 -30.77 -13.39
N GLY A 476 47.90 -30.87 -13.19
CA GLY A 476 47.27 -31.65 -12.11
C GLY A 476 45.76 -31.84 -12.27
N LYS A 477 45.33 -32.68 -13.22
CA LYS A 477 43.92 -33.09 -13.43
C LYS A 477 43.71 -34.55 -12.95
N VAL A 478 42.45 -34.99 -12.79
CA VAL A 478 41.91 -36.30 -12.27
C VAL A 478 41.21 -36.09 -10.90
N SER A 479 39.96 -36.45 -10.58
CA SER A 479 38.85 -37.31 -11.12
C SER A 479 38.67 -38.69 -10.46
N SER A 480 37.40 -39.13 -10.31
CA SER A 480 36.90 -40.46 -9.85
C SER A 480 37.16 -40.82 -8.36
N GLU A 481 36.46 -41.73 -7.66
CA GLU A 481 35.11 -42.34 -7.82
C GLU A 481 34.62 -43.01 -6.49
N GLU A 482 33.35 -43.45 -6.47
CA GLU A 482 32.71 -44.55 -5.70
C GLU A 482 32.89 -44.82 -4.17
N SER A 483 31.76 -44.69 -3.46
CA SER A 483 31.02 -45.77 -2.72
C SER A 483 31.46 -46.34 -1.33
N SER A 484 30.60 -47.23 -0.80
CA SER A 484 30.67 -48.04 0.46
C SER A 484 30.60 -47.28 1.80
N LEU A 485 29.45 -47.26 2.51
CA LEU A 485 28.87 -48.30 3.40
C LEU A 485 29.66 -48.59 4.71
N ALA A 486 29.00 -48.34 5.86
CA ALA A 486 29.32 -48.94 7.15
C ALA A 486 28.05 -49.05 8.03
N THR A 487 27.65 -50.27 8.40
CA THR A 487 26.50 -50.55 9.29
C THR A 487 27.01 -51.10 10.62
N HIS A 488 26.49 -50.62 11.75
CA HIS A 488 26.62 -51.34 13.02
C HIS A 488 25.29 -51.39 13.79
N ILE A 489 25.04 -52.57 14.36
CA ILE A 489 23.87 -52.93 15.16
C ILE A 489 24.39 -53.40 16.51
N MET A 490 23.73 -53.02 17.60
CA MET A 490 23.72 -53.83 18.82
C MET A 490 22.29 -54.03 19.30
N VAL A 491 22.06 -55.17 19.94
CA VAL A 491 20.74 -55.69 20.31
C VAL A 491 20.80 -56.13 21.78
N THR A 492 19.71 -55.93 22.52
CA THR A 492 19.01 -56.93 23.37
C THR A 492 18.44 -56.37 24.69
N ASN A 493 17.27 -56.93 25.04
CA ASN A 493 16.66 -57.05 26.38
C ASN A 493 16.03 -55.81 27.04
N GLY A 494 14.86 -55.90 27.70
CA GLY A 494 13.87 -57.01 27.69
C GLY A 494 13.01 -57.13 28.95
N LEU A 495 11.68 -57.11 28.80
CA LEU A 495 10.63 -57.32 29.83
C LEU A 495 10.65 -56.30 31.00
N GLY A 496 9.61 -56.15 31.84
CA GLY A 496 8.27 -56.75 31.87
C GLY A 496 7.36 -56.04 32.92
N CYS A 497 6.06 -56.34 32.94
CA CYS A 497 5.08 -55.69 33.83
C CYS A 497 5.13 -56.16 35.29
N VAL A 498 4.61 -55.37 36.24
CA VAL A 498 3.47 -55.71 37.16
C VAL A 498 3.21 -54.58 38.19
N LEU A 499 1.99 -54.64 38.75
CA LEU A 499 1.29 -53.84 39.78
C LEU A 499 2.09 -53.59 41.12
N ASP A 500 1.66 -52.81 42.13
CA ASP A 500 0.30 -52.38 42.51
C ASP A 500 0.17 -51.17 43.49
N LEU A 501 -1.07 -50.65 43.60
CA LEU A 501 -1.80 -50.07 44.76
C LEU A 501 -1.27 -48.95 45.72
N CYS A 502 -2.25 -48.15 46.20
CA CYS A 502 -2.37 -47.52 47.53
C CYS A 502 -1.55 -46.26 47.93
N ILE A 503 -2.00 -45.37 48.85
CA ILE A 503 -3.34 -44.89 49.26
C ILE A 503 -3.17 -43.61 50.14
N PHE A 504 -3.97 -42.54 49.95
CA PHE A 504 -4.22 -41.42 50.90
C PHE A 504 -2.98 -40.60 51.39
N ALA A 505 -3.10 -39.47 52.11
CA ALA A 505 -4.04 -38.33 51.99
C ALA A 505 -3.49 -37.07 52.73
N TRP A 506 -3.99 -35.89 52.33
CA TRP A 506 -4.36 -34.74 53.18
C TRP A 506 -3.39 -34.22 54.27
N PHE A 507 -2.89 -32.98 54.11
CA PHE A 507 -2.86 -32.03 55.22
C PHE A 507 -2.90 -30.57 54.76
N GLN A 508 -3.56 -29.72 55.56
CA GLN A 508 -3.74 -28.28 55.31
C GLN A 508 -3.56 -27.51 56.63
N ARG A 509 -2.67 -26.50 56.64
CA ARG A 509 -2.60 -25.37 57.59
C ARG A 509 -1.70 -24.30 56.95
N VAL A 510 -2.10 -23.03 56.74
CA VAL A 510 -2.80 -22.04 57.60
C VAL A 510 -1.88 -21.49 58.70
N TYR A 511 -1.50 -20.23 58.53
CA TYR A 511 -1.15 -19.26 59.57
C TYR A 511 -2.14 -18.09 59.48
N VAL A 512 -2.47 -17.48 60.61
CA VAL A 512 -3.61 -16.56 60.80
C VAL A 512 -3.30 -15.54 61.92
N ASN A 513 -4.04 -14.42 61.95
CA ASN A 513 -4.03 -13.30 62.90
C ASN A 513 -2.93 -12.22 62.72
N ASP A 514 -3.15 -10.96 63.10
CA ASP A 514 -4.24 -10.41 63.95
C ASP A 514 -4.87 -9.06 63.48
N ALA A 515 -5.87 -8.58 64.26
CA ALA A 515 -6.82 -7.47 64.08
C ALA A 515 -6.24 -6.05 63.80
N GLY A 516 -7.02 -5.00 63.45
CA GLY A 516 -8.48 -4.77 63.30
C GLY A 516 -8.77 -3.29 62.95
N SER A 517 -9.99 -2.73 62.91
CA SER A 517 -11.36 -3.24 63.18
C SER A 517 -12.49 -2.26 62.75
N GLN A 518 -13.70 -2.76 62.41
CA GLN A 518 -15.02 -2.03 62.31
C GLN A 518 -15.14 -0.93 61.21
N VAL A 519 -16.31 -0.51 60.66
CA VAL A 519 -17.77 -0.79 60.82
C VAL A 519 -18.48 -0.28 59.53
N SER A 520 -19.71 -0.63 59.07
CA SER A 520 -20.51 -1.87 59.01
C SER A 520 -21.77 -1.65 58.12
N ARG A 521 -22.46 -2.73 57.69
CA ARG A 521 -23.81 -2.76 57.01
C ARG A 521 -23.84 -2.34 55.53
N ASN A 522 -24.77 -2.81 54.68
CA ASN A 522 -26.01 -3.59 54.89
C ASN A 522 -26.16 -4.73 53.84
N ALA A 523 -27.13 -5.64 54.02
CA ALA A 523 -27.37 -6.81 53.14
C ALA A 523 -28.79 -6.85 52.54
N SER A 524 -28.98 -7.65 51.48
CA SER A 524 -30.30 -8.10 50.97
C SER A 524 -30.16 -9.50 50.34
N LEU A 525 -31.22 -10.31 50.39
CA LEU A 525 -31.11 -11.78 50.21
C LEU A 525 -32.43 -12.43 49.72
N TYR A 526 -32.36 -13.17 48.60
CA TYR A 526 -33.31 -14.18 48.12
C TYR A 526 -32.46 -15.28 47.45
N GLY A 527 -32.72 -16.60 47.48
CA GLY A 527 -33.94 -17.37 47.82
C GLY A 527 -34.49 -18.02 46.55
N LEU A 528 -34.63 -19.36 46.39
CA LEU A 528 -34.57 -20.48 47.35
C LEU A 528 -34.21 -21.84 46.66
N HIS A 529 -33.99 -22.90 47.44
CA HIS A 529 -33.61 -24.28 47.04
C HIS A 529 -34.67 -25.09 46.26
N LYS A 530 -34.21 -26.10 45.48
CA LYS A 530 -34.67 -27.53 45.35
C LYS A 530 -34.53 -28.08 43.90
N LEU A 531 -34.33 -29.36 43.60
CA LEU A 531 -33.81 -30.57 44.31
C LEU A 531 -33.52 -31.67 43.24
N PHE A 532 -32.83 -32.76 43.63
CA PHE A 532 -32.55 -33.99 42.84
C PHE A 532 -31.63 -33.83 41.59
N SER A 533 -31.02 -34.91 41.06
CA SER A 533 -29.98 -35.81 41.62
C SER A 533 -29.70 -36.95 40.61
N HIS A 534 -28.43 -37.33 40.44
CA HIS A 534 -27.96 -38.56 39.77
C HIS A 534 -28.43 -38.86 38.33
N LEU A 535 -27.49 -38.78 37.38
CA LEU A 535 -26.91 -40.02 36.84
C LEU A 535 -25.43 -39.80 36.44
N TRP A 536 -24.70 -40.88 36.22
CA TRP A 536 -23.25 -40.90 35.96
C TRP A 536 -22.91 -41.23 34.49
N ILE A 537 -21.82 -40.62 33.99
CA ILE A 537 -20.63 -41.29 33.42
C ILE A 537 -20.89 -42.64 32.67
N ARG A 538 -20.53 -42.84 31.38
CA ARG A 538 -19.13 -42.83 30.89
C ARG A 538 -18.96 -42.77 29.34
N ILE A 539 -17.98 -41.96 28.95
CA ILE A 539 -16.96 -42.08 27.87
C ILE A 539 -16.97 -43.33 26.95
N SER A 540 -17.03 -43.05 25.64
CA SER A 540 -16.31 -43.56 24.44
C SER A 540 -15.68 -44.97 24.34
N GLY A 541 -15.89 -45.58 23.16
CA GLY A 541 -15.11 -46.67 22.54
C GLY A 541 -15.93 -47.29 21.39
N ILE A 542 -15.74 -46.92 20.12
CA ILE A 542 -14.68 -47.39 19.21
C ILE A 542 -14.35 -48.89 19.38
N TYR A 543 -15.06 -49.73 18.64
CA TYR A 543 -14.46 -50.64 17.66
C TYR A 543 -15.53 -51.00 16.62
N GLY A 544 -15.17 -51.02 15.33
CA GLY A 544 -16.07 -51.47 14.26
C GLY A 544 -15.55 -52.75 13.62
N ILE A 545 -16.46 -53.62 13.17
CA ILE A 545 -16.15 -54.77 12.30
C ILE A 545 -17.44 -55.20 11.56
N TYR A 546 -17.37 -55.23 10.23
CA TYR A 546 -18.14 -56.02 9.25
C TYR A 546 -19.68 -56.02 9.20
N THR A 547 -20.20 -55.61 8.03
CA THR A 547 -21.35 -56.15 7.26
C THR A 547 -22.66 -56.44 8.00
N PHE A 548 -23.77 -55.81 7.63
CA PHE A 548 -24.32 -55.83 6.25
C PHE A 548 -24.80 -54.46 5.73
#